data_AF-A0A5C1W7V6-F1
#
_entry.id   AF-A0A5C1W7V6-F1
#
_cell.length_a   1.000
_cell.length_b   1.000
_cell.length_c   1.000
_cell.angle_alpha   90.00
_cell.angle_beta   90.00
_cell.angle_gamma   90.00
#
_symmetry.space_group_name_H-M   'P 1'
#
loop_
_entity.id
_entity.type
_entity.pdbx_description
1 polymer ?
#
loop_
_entity_poly.entity_id
_entity_poly.type
_entity_poly.pdbx_seq_one_letter_code
_entity_poly.pdbx_strand_id
1 'polypeptide(L)' 'MVKLSPAQIRALATLEAGVEVMMTPGGVPIGHMPDGVRSQRTFWRLRVLGFVAIKPRPSADYWEITEAGRNALQAVEK' A
#
# COMPACT_ATOMS: atom_id res chain seq x y z
N MET A 1 11.51 15.62 -1.99
CA MET A 1 10.18 15.13 -2.38
C MET A 1 10.35 13.75 -3.03
N VAL A 2 9.80 12.68 -2.45
CA VAL A 2 9.93 11.33 -3.02
C VAL A 2 9.00 11.24 -4.23
N LYS A 3 9.54 10.92 -5.41
CA LYS A 3 8.73 10.75 -6.63
C LYS A 3 8.10 9.35 -6.61
N LEU A 4 6.79 9.29 -6.42
CA LEU A 4 6.02 8.05 -6.46
C LEU A 4 5.81 7.61 -7.92
N SER A 5 6.00 6.32 -8.18
CA SER A 5 5.64 5.72 -9.47
C SER A 5 4.12 5.54 -9.60
N PRO A 6 3.57 5.41 -10.83
CA PRO A 6 2.14 5.18 -11.03
C PRO A 6 1.61 3.95 -10.27
N ALA A 7 2.40 2.89 -10.14
CA ALA A 7 2.02 1.70 -9.37
C ALA A 7 1.96 1.97 -7.86
N GLN A 8 2.84 2.82 -7.34
CA GLN A 8 2.83 3.23 -5.92
C GLN A 8 1.64 4.13 -5.61
N ILE A 9 1.32 5.08 -6.50
CA ILE A 9 0.15 5.95 -6.38
C ILE A 9 -1.13 5.09 -6.35
N ARG A 10 -1.29 4.16 -7.31
CA ARG A 10 -2.44 3.25 -7.33
C ARG A 10 -2.53 2.37 -6.07
N ALA A 11 -1.40 1.89 -5.54
CA ALA A 11 -1.38 1.13 -4.30
C ALA A 11 -1.88 1.95 -3.11
N LEU A 12 -1.41 3.20 -2.97
CA LEU A 12 -1.85 4.10 -1.90
C LEU A 12 -3.33 4.46 -2.05
N ALA A 13 -3.79 4.80 -3.26
CA ALA A 13 -5.19 5.11 -3.52
C ALA A 13 -6.12 3.93 -3.23
N THR A 14 -5.67 2.70 -3.54
CA THR A 14 -6.43 1.48 -3.21
C THR A 14 -6.60 1.33 -1.71
N LEU A 15 -5.53 1.51 -0.93
CA LEU A 15 -5.59 1.42 0.53
C LEU A 15 -6.39 2.57 1.16
N GLU A 16 -6.29 3.79 0.61
CA GLU A 16 -7.06 4.95 1.07
C GLU A 16 -8.57 4.76 0.86
N ALA A 17 -8.96 4.12 -0.25
CA ALA A 17 -10.36 3.74 -0.52
C ALA A 17 -10.91 2.66 0.43
N GLY A 18 -10.13 2.19 1.40
CA GLY A 18 -10.54 1.19 2.39
C GLY A 18 -10.49 -0.25 1.88
N VAL A 19 -9.84 -0.50 0.75
CA VAL A 19 -9.70 -1.86 0.22
C VAL A 19 -8.76 -2.65 1.12
N GLU A 20 -9.27 -3.77 1.64
CA GLU A 20 -8.48 -4.67 2.47
C GLU A 20 -7.49 -5.47 1.63
N VAL A 21 -6.20 -5.17 1.79
CA VAL A 21 -5.12 -5.87 1.10
C VAL A 21 -4.44 -6.82 2.09
N MET A 22 -4.77 -8.09 2.00
CA MET A 22 -4.16 -9.14 2.79
C MET A 22 -2.72 -9.40 2.31
N MET A 23 -1.89 -9.99 3.17
CA MET A 23 -0.51 -10.33 2.91
C MET A 23 -0.31 -11.84 3.05
N THR A 24 0.37 -12.46 2.07
CA THR A 24 0.85 -13.84 2.23
C THR A 24 1.96 -13.90 3.29
N PRO A 25 2.28 -15.09 3.84
CA PRO A 25 3.45 -15.24 4.71
C PRO A 25 4.77 -14.74 4.10
N GLY A 26 4.89 -14.75 2.77
CA GLY A 26 6.04 -14.20 2.04
C GLY A 26 6.02 -12.68 1.84
N GLY A 27 5.02 -11.96 2.35
CA GLY A 27 4.91 -10.52 2.16
C GLY A 27 4.29 -10.09 0.83
N VAL A 28 3.69 -11.01 0.08
CA VAL A 28 3.05 -10.71 -1.21
C VAL A 28 1.63 -10.20 -0.94
N PRO A 29 1.25 -9.04 -1.48
CA PRO A 29 -0.08 -8.50 -1.25
C PRO A 29 -1.11 -9.27 -2.12
N ILE A 30 -2.16 -9.77 -1.48
CA ILE A 30 -3.22 -10.61 -2.04
C ILE A 30 -4.60 -10.01 -1.70
N GLY A 31 -5.58 -10.25 -2.56
CA GLY A 31 -6.93 -9.68 -2.44
C GLY A 31 -7.38 -8.94 -3.71
N HIS A 32 -8.49 -8.21 -3.60
CA HIS A 32 -9.01 -7.36 -4.67
C HIS A 32 -8.11 -6.12 -4.82
N MET A 33 -7.15 -6.16 -5.74
CA MET A 33 -6.37 -4.99 -6.12
C MET A 33 -6.44 -4.78 -7.62
N PRO A 34 -6.39 -3.51 -8.09
CA PRO A 34 -6.31 -3.21 -9.51
C PRO A 34 -5.11 -3.90 -10.17
N ASP A 35 -5.24 -4.21 -11.45
CA ASP A 35 -4.15 -4.79 -12.23
C ASP A 35 -2.91 -3.87 -12.20
N GLY A 36 -1.73 -4.48 -12.04
CA GLY A 36 -0.46 -3.77 -11.90
C GLY A 36 -0.15 -3.22 -10.49
N VAL A 37 -0.97 -3.52 -9.47
CA VAL A 37 -0.73 -3.13 -8.07
C VAL A 37 -0.25 -4.30 -7.18
N ARG A 38 -0.51 -5.55 -7.59
CA ARG A 38 -0.04 -6.80 -6.94
C ARG A 38 1.47 -7.00 -7.07
N SER A 39 2.25 -6.13 -6.45
CA SER A 39 3.72 -6.18 -6.46
C SER A 39 4.24 -6.12 -5.04
N GLN A 40 4.83 -7.23 -4.58
CA GLN A 40 5.55 -7.31 -3.30
C GLN A 40 6.55 -6.15 -3.17
N ARG A 41 7.35 -5.91 -4.22
CA ARG A 41 8.35 -4.84 -4.23
C ARG A 41 7.73 -3.44 -4.04
N THR A 42 6.55 -3.19 -4.59
CA THR A 42 5.85 -1.90 -4.45
C THR A 42 5.47 -1.66 -3.00
N PHE A 43 4.80 -2.61 -2.36
CA PHE A 43 4.36 -2.49 -0.96
C PHE A 43 5.53 -2.42 0.01
N TRP A 44 6.58 -3.22 -0.18
CA TRP A 44 7.78 -3.13 0.63
C TRP A 44 8.47 -1.77 0.51
N ARG A 45 8.57 -1.20 -0.69
CA ARG A 45 9.12 0.16 -0.86
C ARG A 45 8.26 1.19 -0.14
N LEU A 46 6.94 1.13 -0.28
CA LEU A 46 6.03 2.01 0.44
C LEU A 46 6.17 1.87 1.95
N ARG A 47 6.42 0.65 2.45
CA ARG A 47 6.68 0.40 3.87
C ARG A 47 7.98 1.03 4.35
N VAL A 48 9.06 0.86 3.59
CA VAL A 48 10.37 1.48 3.89
C VAL A 48 10.27 3.01 3.93
N LEU A 49 9.42 3.59 3.07
CA LEU A 49 9.14 5.03 3.07
C LEU A 49 8.18 5.46 4.19
N GLY A 50 7.68 4.52 5.00
CA GLY A 50 6.72 4.80 6.07
C GLY A 50 5.32 5.16 5.58
N PHE A 51 4.98 4.91 4.32
CA PHE A 51 3.68 5.26 3.73
C PHE A 51 2.62 4.19 3.99
N VAL A 52 3.02 2.93 4.18
CA VAL A 52 2.12 1.83 4.56
C VAL A 52 2.69 1.06 5.76
N ALA A 53 1.80 0.42 6.50
CA ALA A 53 2.14 -0.45 7.63
C ALA A 53 1.53 -1.85 7.45
N ILE A 54 2.07 -2.81 8.19
CA ILE A 54 1.45 -4.13 8.34
C ILE A 54 0.63 -4.13 9.62
N LYS A 55 -0.63 -4.53 9.50
CA LYS A 55 -1.56 -4.73 10.60
C LYS A 55 -1.87 -6.21 10.77
N PRO A 56 -1.34 -6.85 11.81
CA PRO A 56 -1.67 -8.23 12.10
C PRO A 56 -3.14 -8.34 12.52
N ARG A 57 -3.84 -9.32 11.97
CA ARG A 57 -5.19 -9.73 12.38
C ARG A 57 -5.18 -11.24 12.67
N PRO A 58 -6.14 -11.78 13.45
CA PRO A 58 -6.12 -13.18 13.87
C PRO A 58 -6.03 -14.21 12.73
N SER A 59 -6.54 -13.88 11.54
CA SER A 59 -6.57 -14.77 10.37
C SER A 59 -5.45 -14.51 9.36
N ALA A 60 -4.90 -13.29 9.29
CA ALA A 60 -3.88 -12.89 8.34
C ALA A 60 -3.33 -11.50 8.65
N ASP A 61 -2.18 -11.18 8.06
CA ASP A 61 -1.62 -9.83 8.03
C ASP A 61 -2.22 -9.01 6.89
N TYR A 62 -2.42 -7.71 7.13
CA TYR A 62 -2.97 -6.79 6.14
C TYR A 62 -2.06 -5.57 5.96
N TRP A 63 -2.06 -5.00 4.76
CA TRP A 63 -1.46 -3.70 4.49
C TRP A 63 -2.47 -2.60 4.80
N GLU A 64 -2.01 -1.55 5.46
CA GLU A 64 -2.81 -0.37 5.80
C GLU A 64 -2.05 0.90 5.42
N ILE A 65 -2.76 1.92 4.93
CA ILE A 65 -2.16 3.23 4.64
C ILE A 65 -1.91 4.00 5.94
N THR A 66 -0.75 4.62 6.05
CA THR A 66 -0.41 5.49 7.19
C THR A 66 -0.87 6.93 6.92
N GLU A 67 -0.79 7.79 7.95
CA GLU A 67 -0.99 9.23 7.77
C GLU A 67 0.03 9.85 6.78
N ALA A 68 1.30 9.46 6.87
CA ALA A 68 2.33 9.91 5.94
C ALA A 68 2.03 9.48 4.49
N GLY A 69 1.48 8.27 4.30
CA GLY A 69 1.04 7.77 3.01
C GLY A 69 -0.13 8.57 2.43
N ARG A 70 -1.12 8.93 3.25
CA ARG A 70 -2.24 9.79 2.83
C ARG A 70 -1.76 11.18 2.42
N ASN A 71 -0.91 11.80 3.23
CA ASN A 71 -0.34 13.11 2.91
C ASN A 71 0.48 13.07 1.61
N ALA A 72 1.26 12.00 1.40
CA ALA A 72 2.03 11.80 0.18
C ALA A 72 1.15 11.62 -1.07
N LEU A 73 0.01 10.95 -0.94
CA LEU A 73 -0.94 10.77 -2.04
C LEU A 73 -1.63 12.09 -2.40
N GLN A 74 -2.13 12.83 -1.41
CA GLN A 74 -2.76 14.15 -1.62
C GLN A 74 -1.80 15.17 -2.25
N ALA A 75 -0.50 15.09 -1.96
CA ALA A 75 0.52 15.95 -2.54
C ALA A 75 0.77 15.68 -4.04
N VAL A 76 0.33 14.53 -4.57
CA VAL A 76 0.42 14.17 -5.99
C VAL A 76 -0.82 14.61 -6.77
N GLU A 77 -1.97 14.75 -6.12
CA GLU A 77 -3.22 15.17 -6.75
C GLU A 77 -3.35 16.70 -6.92
N LYS A 78 -2.43 17.47 -6.33
CA LYS A 78 -2.32 18.93 -6.46
C LYS A 78 -1.32 19.32 -7.54
#